data_AF-A0A7Y2GM37-F1
#
_entry.id   AF-A0A7Y2GM37-F1
#
_cell.length_a   1.000
_cell.length_b   1.000
_cell.length_c   1.000
_cell.angle_alpha   90.00
_cell.angle_beta   90.00
_cell.angle_gamma   90.00
#
_symmetry.space_group_name_H-M   'P 1'
#
loop_
_entity.id
_entity.type
_entity.pdbx_description
1 polymer ?
#
loop_
_entity_poly.entity_id
_entity_poly.type
_entity_poly.pdbx_seq_one_letter_code
_entity_poly.pdbx_strand_id
1 'polypeptide(L)'
;VDAALAEAHAIRDEELQASIDMGRLGADYLLDVCGDRPLTAMTVCNTGGLAAVERGTALAVVQELHERARLAEAIAMETRPLLQGGRLTTWELRRMGAPHKLIVDSAGPYLLSRGGIDVVLTGADRIAANGDTANKIGTFSLALGCQYAGVPFVVVAPESTLDPNTATGAQIDIEDRGPAEVGSVQGTAVAPAGTEAYNPAFDVTPVQLITALVTDREVRIY
;
A
#
# COMPACT_ATOMS: atom_id res chain seq x y z
N VAL A 1 -27.40 18.45 13.82
CA VAL A 1 -26.01 18.29 14.30
C VAL A 1 -25.84 16.89 14.86
N ASP A 2 -26.72 16.45 15.77
CA ASP A 2 -26.63 15.12 16.40
C ASP A 2 -26.63 13.94 15.42
N ALA A 3 -27.48 13.97 14.38
CA ALA A 3 -27.49 12.93 13.36
C ALA A 3 -26.17 12.85 12.56
N ALA A 4 -25.57 13.99 12.22
CA ALA A 4 -24.30 14.04 11.51
C ALA A 4 -23.12 13.58 12.39
N LEU A 5 -23.16 13.91 13.69
CA LEU A 5 -22.17 13.43 14.65
C LEU A 5 -22.28 11.92 14.88
N ALA A 6 -23.51 11.40 14.99
CA ALA A 6 -23.75 9.97 15.11
C ALA A 6 -23.21 9.21 13.89
N GLU A 7 -23.48 9.71 12.68
CA GLU A 7 -22.95 9.12 11.45
C GLU A 7 -21.43 9.17 11.38
N ALA A 8 -20.80 10.29 11.78
CA ALA A 8 -19.34 10.39 11.80
C ALA A 8 -18.70 9.37 12.76
N HIS A 9 -19.33 9.09 13.91
CA HIS A 9 -18.88 8.03 14.80
C HIS A 9 -19.10 6.63 14.21
N ALA A 10 -20.22 6.40 13.53
CA ALA A 10 -20.47 5.12 12.85
C ALA A 10 -19.40 4.83 11.79
N ILE A 11 -19.09 5.80 10.92
CA ILE A 11 -18.03 5.67 9.89
C ILE A 11 -16.67 5.35 10.52
N ARG A 12 -16.31 6.01 11.62
CA ARG A 12 -15.08 5.71 12.37
C ARG A 12 -15.08 4.26 12.88
N ASP A 13 -16.16 3.83 13.51
CA ASP A 13 -16.26 2.51 14.12
C ASP A 13 -16.29 1.39 13.07
N GLU A 14 -16.91 1.65 11.91
CA GLU A 14 -16.87 0.77 10.74
C GLU A 14 -15.45 0.65 10.16
N GLU A 15 -14.71 1.76 10.04
CA GLU A 15 -13.32 1.72 9.54
C GLU A 15 -12.37 1.00 10.52
N LEU A 16 -12.55 1.19 11.82
CA LEU A 16 -11.83 0.43 12.85
C LEU A 16 -12.02 -1.07 12.66
N GLN A 17 -13.27 -1.52 12.53
CA GLN A 17 -13.58 -2.92 12.33
C GLN A 17 -13.03 -3.44 10.99
N ALA A 18 -13.17 -2.65 9.92
CA ALA A 18 -12.63 -2.97 8.60
C ALA A 18 -11.11 -3.19 8.63
N SER A 19 -10.36 -2.36 9.38
CA SER A 19 -8.92 -2.50 9.52
C SER A 19 -8.50 -3.82 10.17
N ILE A 20 -9.28 -4.30 11.15
CA ILE A 20 -9.07 -5.58 11.82
C ILE A 20 -9.38 -6.74 10.87
N ASP A 21 -10.50 -6.67 10.16
CA ASP A 21 -10.94 -7.74 9.27
C ASP A 21 -10.01 -7.89 8.06
N MET A 22 -9.58 -6.79 7.44
CA MET A 22 -8.56 -6.82 6.38
C MET A 22 -7.25 -7.44 6.87
N GLY A 23 -6.79 -7.06 8.07
CA GLY A 23 -5.58 -7.63 8.67
C GLY A 23 -5.67 -9.16 8.80
N ARG A 24 -6.78 -9.65 9.37
CA ARG A 24 -7.05 -11.08 9.56
C ARG A 24 -7.17 -11.84 8.24
N LEU A 25 -8.04 -11.37 7.35
CA LEU A 25 -8.31 -12.01 6.04
C LEU A 25 -7.05 -12.03 5.17
N GLY A 26 -6.31 -10.92 5.13
CA GLY A 26 -5.06 -10.84 4.39
C GLY A 26 -4.00 -11.78 4.95
N ALA A 27 -3.82 -11.83 6.28
CA ALA A 27 -2.85 -12.75 6.88
C ALA A 27 -3.22 -14.22 6.65
N ASP A 28 -4.49 -14.58 6.78
CA ASP A 28 -5.00 -15.93 6.49
C ASP A 28 -4.71 -16.33 5.03
N TYR A 29 -5.04 -15.46 4.08
CA TYR A 29 -4.78 -15.67 2.66
C TYR A 29 -3.29 -15.87 2.36
N LEU A 30 -2.43 -15.01 2.90
CA LEU A 30 -0.99 -15.08 2.65
C LEU A 30 -0.35 -16.36 3.20
N LEU A 31 -0.80 -16.84 4.36
CA LEU A 31 -0.31 -18.08 4.94
C LEU A 31 -0.78 -19.31 4.15
N ASP A 32 -1.93 -19.23 3.48
CA ASP A 32 -2.39 -20.29 2.57
C ASP A 32 -1.54 -20.32 1.28
N VAL A 33 -1.32 -19.17 0.63
CA VAL A 33 -0.65 -19.12 -0.68
C VAL A 33 0.88 -19.10 -0.63
N CYS A 34 1.47 -18.54 0.44
CA CYS A 34 2.93 -18.50 0.63
C CYS A 34 3.45 -19.56 1.63
N GLY A 35 2.52 -20.27 2.29
CA GLY A 35 2.79 -21.32 3.29
C GLY A 35 2.86 -20.79 4.73
N ASP A 36 2.53 -21.67 5.69
CA ASP A 36 2.53 -21.36 7.13
C ASP A 36 3.96 -21.28 7.71
N ARG A 37 4.64 -20.17 7.39
CA ARG A 37 5.98 -19.84 7.86
C ARG A 37 6.14 -18.33 8.00
N PRO A 38 7.21 -17.83 8.65
CA PRO A 38 7.54 -16.42 8.59
C PRO A 38 7.73 -15.93 7.13
N LEU A 39 7.07 -14.83 6.78
CA LEU A 39 7.06 -14.22 5.46
C LEU A 39 7.82 -12.89 5.45
N THR A 40 8.57 -12.62 4.38
CA THR A 40 9.13 -11.29 4.09
C THR A 40 8.14 -10.52 3.21
N ALA A 41 7.60 -9.42 3.72
CA ALA A 41 6.60 -8.60 3.02
C ALA A 41 7.18 -7.24 2.62
N MET A 42 7.05 -6.86 1.35
CA MET A 42 7.44 -5.52 0.87
C MET A 42 6.21 -4.62 0.69
N THR A 43 6.35 -3.33 0.95
CA THR A 43 5.25 -2.35 0.85
C THR A 43 5.72 -0.99 0.34
N VAL A 44 4.77 -0.15 -0.07
CA VAL A 44 4.95 1.20 -0.60
C VAL A 44 3.94 2.16 0.04
N CYS A 45 4.29 3.44 0.07
CA CYS A 45 3.53 4.50 0.75
C CYS A 45 3.42 4.27 2.27
N ASN A 46 2.37 4.79 2.88
CA ASN A 46 1.96 4.46 4.23
C ASN A 46 0.49 4.05 4.24
N THR A 47 0.22 2.90 4.83
CA THR A 47 -1.10 2.25 4.86
C THR A 47 -1.42 1.75 6.27
N GLY A 48 -0.77 2.32 7.28
CA GLY A 48 -1.02 2.05 8.69
C GLY A 48 -2.05 2.98 9.30
N GLY A 49 -2.05 3.05 10.62
CA GLY A 49 -2.93 3.92 11.40
C GLY A 49 -2.77 5.39 11.10
N LEU A 50 -1.61 5.83 10.62
CA LEU A 50 -1.43 7.23 10.22
C LEU A 50 -2.10 7.58 8.88
N ALA A 51 -2.58 6.58 8.14
CA ALA A 51 -3.35 6.75 6.90
C ALA A 51 -4.84 6.40 7.09
N ALA A 52 -5.25 6.02 8.30
CA ALA A 52 -6.57 5.51 8.64
C ALA A 52 -6.93 5.95 10.08
N VAL A 53 -7.85 5.26 10.77
CA VAL A 53 -8.12 5.52 12.20
C VAL A 53 -7.12 4.79 13.10
N GLU A 54 -6.79 3.51 12.83
CA GLU A 54 -5.96 2.72 13.77
C GLU A 54 -4.99 1.68 13.16
N ARG A 55 -5.43 0.52 12.65
CA ARG A 55 -4.50 -0.48 12.07
C ARG A 55 -4.13 -0.20 10.60
N GLY A 56 -5.01 0.50 9.88
CA GLY A 56 -4.85 0.76 8.45
C GLY A 56 -5.32 -0.39 7.56
N THR A 57 -4.63 -0.59 6.43
CA THR A 57 -4.98 -1.58 5.41
C THR A 57 -3.86 -2.59 5.20
N ALA A 58 -2.93 -2.34 4.29
CA ALA A 58 -1.82 -3.25 4.01
C ALA A 58 -0.88 -3.40 5.22
N LEU A 59 -0.69 -2.34 6.01
CA LEU A 59 0.07 -2.43 7.26
C LEU A 59 -0.70 -3.16 8.36
N ALA A 60 -2.05 -3.22 8.31
CA ALA A 60 -2.83 -4.06 9.22
C ALA A 60 -2.55 -5.56 8.97
N VAL A 61 -2.36 -5.97 7.72
CA VAL A 61 -1.94 -7.34 7.37
C VAL A 61 -0.53 -7.62 7.88
N VAL A 62 0.40 -6.67 7.73
CA VAL A 62 1.77 -6.79 8.26
C VAL A 62 1.75 -6.88 9.78
N GLN A 63 0.93 -6.06 10.45
CA GLN A 63 0.75 -6.10 11.89
C GLN A 63 0.18 -7.44 12.36
N GLU A 64 -0.86 -7.95 11.69
CA GLU A 64 -1.46 -9.25 12.00
C GLU A 64 -0.44 -10.39 11.83
N LEU A 65 0.34 -10.40 10.74
CA LEU A 65 1.44 -11.36 10.56
C LEU A 65 2.48 -11.25 11.68
N HIS A 66 2.82 -10.03 12.13
CA HIS A 66 3.74 -9.83 13.23
C HIS A 66 3.19 -10.37 14.56
N GLU A 67 1.94 -10.05 14.90
CA GLU A 67 1.24 -10.53 16.10
C GLU A 67 1.16 -12.07 16.15
N ARG A 68 1.08 -12.73 14.98
CA ARG A 68 1.10 -14.19 14.83
C ARG A 68 2.50 -14.82 14.79
N ALA A 69 3.56 -14.04 14.95
CA ALA A 69 4.95 -14.48 14.74
C ALA A 69 5.17 -15.13 13.36
N ARG A 70 4.51 -14.58 12.33
CA ARG A 70 4.58 -14.97 10.91
C ARG A 70 5.14 -13.88 10.01
N LEU A 71 5.62 -12.77 10.56
CA LEU A 71 6.42 -11.78 9.83
C LEU A 71 7.91 -12.04 10.08
N ALA A 72 8.65 -12.38 9.02
CA ALA A 72 10.11 -12.46 9.07
C ALA A 72 10.74 -11.06 9.03
N GLU A 73 10.32 -10.24 8.07
CA GLU A 73 10.79 -8.86 7.87
C GLU A 73 9.77 -8.08 7.03
N ALA A 74 9.54 -6.82 7.38
CA ALA A 74 8.84 -5.86 6.52
C ALA A 74 9.84 -4.98 5.77
N ILE A 75 9.70 -4.85 4.46
CA ILE A 75 10.56 -3.99 3.63
C ILE A 75 9.71 -2.82 3.12
N ALA A 76 9.93 -1.63 3.67
CA ALA A 76 9.26 -0.41 3.22
C ALA A 76 10.08 0.28 2.14
N MET A 77 9.45 0.65 1.03
CA MET A 77 10.00 1.63 0.08
C MET A 77 9.90 3.04 0.67
N GLU A 78 10.90 3.89 0.43
CA GLU A 78 10.91 5.25 0.98
C GLU A 78 9.72 6.09 0.51
N THR A 79 9.26 5.85 -0.73
CA THR A 79 8.11 6.49 -1.39
C THR A 79 8.33 7.98 -1.67
N ARG A 80 9.24 8.29 -2.58
CA ARG A 80 9.39 9.66 -3.10
C ARG A 80 8.12 10.11 -3.86
N PRO A 81 7.86 11.43 -3.90
CA PRO A 81 8.67 12.49 -3.30
C PRO A 81 8.42 12.76 -1.81
N LEU A 82 7.28 12.33 -1.25
CA LEU A 82 6.83 12.75 0.08
C LEU A 82 7.43 11.93 1.24
N LEU A 83 8.08 10.81 0.90
CA LEU A 83 8.77 9.92 1.80
C LEU A 83 7.84 9.26 2.83
N GLN A 84 6.62 8.88 2.45
CA GLN A 84 5.65 8.31 3.38
C GLN A 84 6.17 7.01 3.99
N GLY A 85 6.74 6.10 3.19
CA GLY A 85 7.26 4.86 3.73
C GLY A 85 8.48 5.09 4.62
N GLY A 86 9.38 5.99 4.20
CA GLY A 86 10.56 6.37 4.97
C GLY A 86 10.28 7.10 6.27
N ARG A 87 9.22 7.92 6.34
CA ARG A 87 8.89 8.77 7.51
C ARG A 87 7.81 8.19 8.42
N LEU A 88 6.80 7.56 7.83
CA LEU A 88 5.57 7.14 8.51
C LEU A 88 5.57 5.63 8.70
N THR A 89 5.75 4.85 7.63
CA THR A 89 5.67 3.38 7.73
C THR A 89 6.78 2.80 8.58
N THR A 90 8.04 3.22 8.39
CA THR A 90 9.15 2.80 9.26
C THR A 90 8.93 3.24 10.72
N TRP A 91 8.27 4.38 10.95
CA TRP A 91 7.94 4.84 12.30
C TRP A 91 6.88 3.94 12.94
N GLU A 92 5.83 3.57 12.20
CA GLU A 92 4.78 2.65 12.66
C GLU A 92 5.35 1.25 12.91
N LEU A 93 6.13 0.70 11.98
CA LEU A 93 6.80 -0.60 12.13
C LEU A 93 7.72 -0.63 13.35
N ARG A 94 8.47 0.46 13.59
CA ARG A 94 9.30 0.60 14.80
C ARG A 94 8.46 0.64 16.07
N ARG A 95 7.31 1.34 16.06
CA ARG A 95 6.38 1.40 17.19
C ARG A 95 5.76 0.05 17.51
N MET A 96 5.45 -0.75 16.48
CA MET A 96 4.93 -2.12 16.61
C MET A 96 5.99 -3.09 17.16
N GLY A 97 7.28 -2.79 16.99
CA GLY A 97 8.37 -3.74 17.28
C GLY A 97 8.60 -4.74 16.15
N ALA A 98 8.04 -4.49 14.96
CA ALA A 98 8.17 -5.35 13.80
C ALA A 98 9.59 -5.25 13.19
N PRO A 99 10.21 -6.39 12.82
CA PRO A 99 11.49 -6.39 12.11
C PRO A 99 11.30 -5.72 10.74
N HIS A 100 12.10 -4.70 10.43
CA HIS A 100 11.94 -3.99 9.16
C HIS A 100 13.23 -3.38 8.59
N LYS A 101 13.21 -3.15 7.28
CA LYS A 101 14.20 -2.41 6.52
C LYS A 101 13.55 -1.35 5.65
N LEU A 102 14.31 -0.30 5.35
CA LEU A 102 13.95 0.76 4.42
C LEU A 102 14.79 0.62 3.15
N ILE A 103 14.17 0.81 1.99
CA ILE A 103 14.85 0.83 0.69
C ILE A 103 14.47 2.09 -0.10
N VAL A 104 15.36 2.53 -0.99
CA VAL A 104 14.99 3.51 -2.03
C VAL A 104 14.05 2.87 -3.03
N ASP A 105 13.18 3.67 -3.67
CA ASP A 105 12.11 3.15 -4.52
C ASP A 105 12.64 2.30 -5.69
N SER A 106 13.73 2.74 -6.32
CA SER A 106 14.35 2.05 -7.46
C SER A 106 14.94 0.69 -7.12
N ALA A 107 15.15 0.39 -5.82
CA ALA A 107 15.64 -0.92 -5.39
C ALA A 107 14.53 -1.98 -5.34
N GLY A 108 13.26 -1.60 -5.27
CA GLY A 108 12.14 -2.55 -5.08
C GLY A 108 12.09 -3.65 -6.15
N PRO A 109 11.88 -3.31 -7.43
CA PRO A 109 11.87 -4.29 -8.52
C PRO A 109 13.16 -5.11 -8.64
N TYR A 110 14.31 -4.48 -8.37
CA TYR A 110 15.59 -5.18 -8.38
C TYR A 110 15.67 -6.24 -7.26
N LEU A 111 15.26 -5.90 -6.04
CA LEU A 111 15.24 -6.87 -4.93
C LEU A 111 14.26 -8.01 -5.18
N LEU A 112 13.10 -7.74 -5.78
CA LEU A 112 12.17 -8.79 -6.22
C LEU A 112 12.86 -9.77 -7.18
N SER A 113 13.63 -9.27 -8.15
CA SER A 113 14.39 -10.13 -9.09
C SER A 113 15.48 -10.98 -8.43
N ARG A 114 15.91 -10.63 -7.21
CA ARG A 114 16.92 -11.37 -6.43
C ARG A 114 16.30 -12.45 -5.54
N GLY A 115 14.97 -12.47 -5.40
CA GLY A 115 14.24 -13.35 -4.49
C GLY A 115 14.34 -12.94 -3.02
N GLY A 116 13.74 -13.75 -2.14
CA GLY A 116 13.73 -13.52 -0.69
C GLY A 116 12.61 -12.59 -0.19
N ILE A 117 11.76 -12.09 -1.08
CA ILE A 117 10.50 -11.40 -0.77
C ILE A 117 9.38 -12.36 -1.12
N ASP A 118 8.48 -12.60 -0.18
CA ASP A 118 7.40 -13.58 -0.32
C ASP A 118 6.12 -12.95 -0.85
N VAL A 119 5.93 -11.65 -0.64
CA VAL A 119 4.73 -10.92 -1.04
C VAL A 119 5.01 -9.42 -1.12
N VAL A 120 4.31 -8.73 -2.03
CA VAL A 120 4.14 -7.27 -1.99
C VAL A 120 2.72 -6.93 -1.57
N LEU A 121 2.60 -6.09 -0.54
CA LEU A 121 1.33 -5.60 -0.02
C LEU A 121 1.23 -4.09 -0.23
N THR A 122 0.14 -3.62 -0.81
CA THR A 122 -0.12 -2.20 -1.01
C THR A 122 -1.54 -1.81 -0.62
N GLY A 123 -1.74 -0.53 -0.32
CA GLY A 123 -3.06 0.08 -0.22
C GLY A 123 -3.63 0.43 -1.59
N ALA A 124 -4.76 1.14 -1.58
CA ALA A 124 -5.35 1.79 -2.74
C ALA A 124 -5.96 3.14 -2.35
N ASP A 125 -5.95 4.08 -3.29
CA ASP A 125 -6.69 5.34 -3.19
C ASP A 125 -8.05 5.23 -3.90
N ARG A 126 -8.12 4.44 -4.98
CA ARG A 126 -9.34 4.12 -5.71
C ARG A 126 -9.19 2.81 -6.47
N ILE A 127 -10.24 1.99 -6.48
CA ILE A 127 -10.29 0.77 -7.29
C ILE A 127 -11.48 0.87 -8.24
N ALA A 128 -11.22 0.85 -9.55
CA ALA A 128 -12.25 0.88 -10.57
C ALA A 128 -13.05 -0.44 -10.61
N ALA A 129 -14.21 -0.43 -11.27
CA ALA A 129 -15.11 -1.58 -11.37
C ALA A 129 -14.46 -2.83 -11.99
N ASN A 130 -13.46 -2.68 -12.87
CA ASN A 130 -12.71 -3.79 -13.45
C ASN A 130 -11.55 -4.29 -12.57
N GLY A 131 -11.31 -3.70 -11.40
CA GLY A 131 -10.20 -4.03 -10.49
C GLY A 131 -8.92 -3.21 -10.70
N ASP A 132 -8.84 -2.35 -11.73
CA ASP A 132 -7.70 -1.46 -11.89
C ASP A 132 -7.59 -0.56 -10.66
N THR A 133 -6.39 -0.51 -10.09
CA THR A 133 -6.15 0.12 -8.80
C THR A 133 -5.27 1.35 -8.98
N ALA A 134 -5.80 2.52 -8.65
CA ALA A 134 -4.99 3.71 -8.46
C ALA A 134 -4.43 3.73 -7.04
N ASN A 135 -3.12 3.90 -6.93
CA ASN A 135 -2.41 4.02 -5.67
C ASN A 135 -1.16 4.89 -5.85
N LYS A 136 -0.44 5.17 -4.76
CA LYS A 136 0.78 5.98 -4.75
C LYS A 136 1.74 5.64 -5.90
N ILE A 137 2.28 6.68 -6.54
CA ILE A 137 3.29 6.54 -7.61
C ILE A 137 4.43 5.59 -7.17
N GLY A 138 4.78 4.66 -8.06
CA GLY A 138 5.71 3.56 -7.81
C GLY A 138 5.01 2.21 -7.62
N THR A 139 3.69 2.19 -7.38
CA THR A 139 2.92 0.95 -7.19
C THR A 139 2.90 0.10 -8.46
N PHE A 140 2.65 0.71 -9.61
CA PHE A 140 2.69 0.04 -10.91
C PHE A 140 4.06 -0.59 -11.19
N SER A 141 5.15 0.12 -10.88
CA SER A 141 6.52 -0.38 -11.05
C SER A 141 6.79 -1.61 -10.19
N LEU A 142 6.31 -1.61 -8.94
CA LEU A 142 6.38 -2.78 -8.07
C LEU A 142 5.58 -3.96 -8.61
N ALA A 143 4.36 -3.72 -9.12
CA ALA A 143 3.51 -4.77 -9.68
C ALA A 143 4.17 -5.45 -10.89
N LEU A 144 4.85 -4.68 -11.76
CA LEU A 144 5.67 -5.22 -12.84
C LEU A 144 6.84 -6.07 -12.32
N GLY A 145 7.53 -5.61 -11.26
CA GLY A 145 8.59 -6.38 -10.61
C GLY A 145 8.08 -7.71 -10.03
N CYS A 146 6.88 -7.70 -9.45
CA CYS A 146 6.22 -8.89 -8.92
C CYS A 146 5.88 -9.89 -10.01
N GLN A 147 5.29 -9.42 -11.12
CA GLN A 147 5.00 -10.25 -12.28
C GLN A 147 6.27 -10.90 -12.84
N TYR A 148 7.37 -10.14 -12.94
CA TYR A 148 8.65 -10.67 -13.40
C TYR A 148 9.22 -11.75 -12.45
N ALA A 149 9.13 -11.53 -11.14
CA ALA A 149 9.68 -12.42 -10.13
C ALA A 149 8.76 -13.59 -9.74
N GLY A 150 7.49 -13.60 -10.18
CA GLY A 150 6.48 -14.56 -9.73
C GLY A 150 6.10 -14.39 -8.26
N VAL A 151 6.19 -13.17 -7.73
CA VAL A 151 5.82 -12.84 -6.33
C VAL A 151 4.38 -12.34 -6.30
N PRO A 152 3.52 -12.79 -5.36
CA PRO A 152 2.17 -12.27 -5.22
C PRO A 152 2.14 -10.75 -4.96
N PHE A 153 1.35 -10.03 -5.75
CA PHE A 153 1.09 -8.61 -5.57
C PHE A 153 -0.35 -8.43 -5.06
N VAL A 154 -0.50 -7.99 -3.82
CA VAL A 154 -1.78 -7.97 -3.11
C VAL A 154 -2.15 -6.54 -2.75
N VAL A 155 -3.32 -6.11 -3.22
CA VAL A 155 -3.94 -4.84 -2.83
C VAL A 155 -4.81 -5.09 -1.60
N VAL A 156 -4.73 -4.22 -0.61
CA VAL A 156 -5.52 -4.27 0.62
C VAL A 156 -6.24 -2.93 0.79
N ALA A 157 -7.55 -2.93 0.66
CA ALA A 157 -8.37 -1.72 0.75
C ALA A 157 -9.81 -2.05 1.16
N PRO A 158 -10.47 -1.20 1.96
CA PRO A 158 -11.85 -1.45 2.37
C PRO A 158 -12.80 -1.38 1.16
N GLU A 159 -13.98 -1.99 1.29
CA GLU A 159 -15.03 -1.91 0.26
C GLU A 159 -15.41 -0.46 -0.09
N SER A 160 -15.26 0.47 0.85
CA SER A 160 -15.50 1.90 0.64
C SER A 160 -14.51 2.57 -0.34
N THR A 161 -13.37 1.94 -0.64
CA THR A 161 -12.40 2.40 -1.65
C THR A 161 -12.78 1.95 -3.07
N LEU A 162 -13.73 1.02 -3.21
CA LEU A 162 -14.22 0.58 -4.51
C LEU A 162 -15.11 1.67 -5.14
N ASP A 163 -14.84 1.99 -6.39
CA ASP A 163 -15.61 2.93 -7.19
C ASP A 163 -16.31 2.20 -8.34
N PRO A 164 -17.54 1.68 -8.12
CA PRO A 164 -18.28 0.95 -9.15
C PRO A 164 -18.73 1.84 -10.32
N ASN A 165 -18.64 3.17 -10.20
CA ASN A 165 -19.03 4.11 -11.24
C ASN A 165 -17.89 4.42 -12.23
N THR A 166 -16.66 4.07 -11.86
CA THR A 166 -15.47 4.20 -12.73
C THR A 166 -15.22 2.84 -13.37
N ALA A 167 -15.44 2.72 -14.68
CA ALA A 167 -15.41 1.42 -15.36
C ALA A 167 -14.00 0.82 -15.45
N THR A 168 -12.98 1.65 -15.67
CA THR A 168 -11.58 1.23 -15.81
C THR A 168 -10.63 2.26 -15.22
N GLY A 169 -9.40 1.86 -14.93
CA GLY A 169 -8.37 2.76 -14.40
C GLY A 169 -8.01 3.92 -15.33
N ALA A 170 -8.29 3.80 -16.63
CA ALA A 170 -8.08 4.87 -17.61
C ALA A 170 -8.96 6.11 -17.37
N GLN A 171 -10.01 5.99 -16.55
CA GLN A 171 -10.92 7.08 -16.18
C GLN A 171 -10.55 7.74 -14.84
N ILE A 172 -9.47 7.29 -14.19
CA ILE A 172 -9.00 7.87 -12.93
C ILE A 172 -8.08 9.05 -13.25
N ASP A 173 -8.49 10.25 -12.85
CA ASP A 173 -7.68 11.45 -12.97
C ASP A 173 -6.47 11.39 -12.02
N ILE A 174 -5.27 11.48 -12.57
CA ILE A 174 -4.03 11.46 -11.81
C ILE A 174 -3.57 12.90 -11.54
N GLU A 175 -3.47 13.23 -10.25
CA GLU A 175 -2.95 14.51 -9.77
C GLU A 175 -1.46 14.68 -10.15
N ASP A 176 -1.11 15.74 -10.88
CA ASP A 176 0.28 16.22 -10.98
C ASP A 176 0.49 17.36 -9.99
N ARG A 177 1.47 17.20 -9.09
CA ARG A 177 1.75 18.14 -7.98
C ARG A 177 2.86 19.14 -8.29
N GLY A 178 3.33 19.16 -9.53
CA GLY A 178 4.37 20.07 -10.00
C GLY A 178 5.77 19.77 -9.42
N PRO A 179 6.77 20.59 -9.79
CA PRO A 179 8.18 20.24 -9.61
C PRO A 179 8.73 20.40 -8.19
N ALA A 180 8.04 21.12 -7.30
CA ALA A 180 8.60 21.54 -6.02
C ALA A 180 8.99 20.34 -5.11
N GLU A 181 8.15 19.31 -5.06
CA GLU A 181 8.37 18.11 -4.22
C GLU A 181 9.46 17.19 -4.78
N VAL A 182 9.65 17.22 -6.11
CA VAL A 182 10.71 16.46 -6.78
C VAL A 182 12.04 17.19 -6.64
N GLY A 183 12.05 18.51 -6.88
CA GLY A 183 13.25 19.35 -6.86
C GLY A 183 13.80 19.66 -5.46
N SER A 184 13.04 19.37 -4.40
CA SER A 184 13.49 19.55 -3.01
C SER A 184 13.02 18.44 -2.08
N VAL A 185 13.81 18.17 -1.03
CA VAL A 185 13.45 17.28 0.07
C VAL A 185 13.56 18.08 1.36
N GLN A 186 12.43 18.26 2.06
CA GLN A 186 12.35 19.00 3.33
C GLN A 186 13.03 20.39 3.28
N GLY A 187 12.78 21.14 2.19
CA GLY A 187 13.34 22.47 1.97
C GLY A 187 14.79 22.50 1.49
N THR A 188 15.45 21.34 1.36
CA THR A 188 16.79 21.24 0.76
C THR A 188 16.66 20.94 -0.72
N ALA A 189 17.21 21.80 -1.57
CA ALA A 189 17.19 21.59 -3.01
C ALA A 189 18.03 20.37 -3.39
N VAL A 190 17.47 19.51 -4.24
CA VAL A 190 18.14 18.31 -4.80
C VAL A 190 18.25 18.36 -6.32
N ALA A 191 17.63 19.36 -6.95
CA ALA A 191 17.76 19.67 -8.37
C ALA A 191 18.15 21.15 -8.56
N PRO A 192 18.76 21.51 -9.71
CA PRO A 192 19.03 22.91 -10.06
C PRO A 192 17.76 23.78 -10.02
N ALA A 193 17.89 25.06 -9.64
CA ALA A 193 16.78 25.99 -9.61
C ALA A 193 16.14 26.14 -11.01
N GLY A 194 14.80 26.18 -11.06
CA GLY A 194 14.04 26.26 -12.31
C GLY A 194 13.88 24.94 -13.07
N THR A 195 14.35 23.82 -12.52
CA THR A 195 14.11 22.49 -13.11
C THR A 195 12.61 22.16 -13.08
N GLU A 196 12.03 21.90 -14.24
CA GLU A 196 10.69 21.33 -14.38
C GLU A 196 10.72 19.82 -14.10
N ALA A 197 9.60 19.25 -13.67
CA ALA A 197 9.48 17.82 -13.39
C ALA A 197 8.04 17.35 -13.57
N TYR A 198 7.90 16.11 -14.01
CA TYR A 198 6.65 15.36 -13.87
C TYR A 198 6.54 14.85 -12.45
N ASN A 199 5.40 15.09 -11.80
CA ASN A 199 5.15 14.64 -10.43
C ASN A 199 3.74 14.07 -10.27
N PRO A 200 3.43 12.96 -10.97
CA PRO A 200 2.18 12.24 -10.73
C PRO A 200 2.18 11.71 -9.29
N ALA A 201 1.14 12.04 -8.54
CA ALA A 201 1.00 11.62 -7.15
C ALA A 201 0.61 10.14 -7.02
N PHE A 202 0.06 9.57 -8.09
CA PHE A 202 -0.48 8.22 -8.17
C PHE A 202 -0.12 7.59 -9.52
N ASP A 203 -0.17 6.27 -9.60
CA ASP A 203 -0.22 5.52 -10.85
C ASP A 203 -1.37 4.51 -10.80
N VAL A 204 -1.70 3.93 -11.95
CA VAL A 204 -2.73 2.90 -12.08
C VAL A 204 -2.05 1.57 -12.30
N THR A 205 -2.30 0.62 -11.40
CA THR A 205 -1.93 -0.78 -11.56
C THR A 205 -3.08 -1.54 -12.21
N PRO A 206 -2.91 -2.05 -13.44
CA PRO A 206 -3.94 -2.83 -14.09
C PRO A 206 -4.23 -4.14 -13.35
N VAL A 207 -5.49 -4.59 -13.39
CA VAL A 207 -5.93 -5.79 -12.66
C VAL A 207 -5.11 -7.05 -12.99
N GLN A 208 -4.62 -7.19 -14.22
CA GLN A 208 -3.79 -8.35 -14.62
C GLN A 208 -2.41 -8.43 -13.94
N LEU A 209 -1.98 -7.39 -13.22
CA LEU A 209 -0.76 -7.39 -12.41
C LEU A 209 -1.05 -7.63 -10.92
N ILE A 210 -2.33 -7.72 -10.53
CA ILE A 210 -2.76 -7.90 -9.15
C ILE A 210 -3.08 -9.38 -8.96
N THR A 211 -2.52 -10.00 -7.94
CA THR A 211 -2.81 -11.40 -7.59
C THR A 211 -4.11 -11.51 -6.78
N ALA A 212 -4.31 -10.61 -5.83
CA ALA A 212 -5.53 -10.56 -5.04
C ALA A 212 -5.84 -9.16 -4.52
N LEU A 213 -7.12 -8.91 -4.27
CA LEU A 213 -7.65 -7.78 -3.53
C LEU A 213 -8.25 -8.29 -2.21
N VAL A 214 -7.71 -7.82 -1.08
CA VAL A 214 -8.23 -8.06 0.26
C VAL A 214 -9.09 -6.86 0.67
N THR A 215 -10.37 -7.11 0.95
CA THR A 215 -11.28 -6.13 1.55
C THR A 215 -11.61 -6.50 2.99
N ASP A 216 -12.40 -5.67 3.67
CA ASP A 216 -12.94 -5.97 5.00
C ASP A 216 -14.00 -7.09 5.00
N ARG A 217 -14.40 -7.57 3.82
CA ARG A 217 -15.44 -8.60 3.66
C ARG A 217 -14.92 -9.90 3.10
N GLU A 218 -14.00 -9.84 2.15
CA GLU A 218 -13.55 -11.00 1.39
C GLU A 218 -12.15 -10.82 0.80
N VAL A 219 -11.64 -11.90 0.22
CA VAL A 219 -10.44 -11.87 -0.62
C VAL A 219 -10.85 -12.26 -2.04
N ARG A 220 -10.65 -11.35 -3.00
CA ARG A 220 -10.90 -11.56 -4.43
C ARG A 220 -9.58 -11.93 -5.11
N ILE A 221 -9.54 -13.08 -5.78
CA ILE A 221 -8.38 -13.55 -6.54
C ILE A 221 -8.60 -13.20 -8.01
N TYR A 222 -7.56 -12.70 -8.69
CA TYR A 222 -7.59 -12.35 -10.11
C TYR A 222 -6.81 -13.34 -10.98
#